data_AF-X1F398-F1
#
_entry.id   AF-X1F398-F1
#
_cell.length_a   1.000
_cell.length_b   1.000
_cell.length_c   1.000
_cell.angle_alpha   90.00
_cell.angle_beta   90.00
_cell.angle_gamma   90.00
#
_symmetry.space_group_name_H-M   'P 1'
#
loop_
_entity.id
_entity.type
_entity.pdbx_description
1 polymer ?
#
loop_
_entity_poly.entity_id
_entity_poly.type
_entity_poly.pdbx_seq_one_letter_code
_entity_poly.pdbx_strand_id
1 'polypeptide(L)' 'MGILRVDHPDILDFIISKDNNERLTNFNISVGVTETFMRAVENDDEYEIINPRTKEVVDRYRAKE' A
#
# COMPACT_ATOMS: atom_id res chain seq x y z
N MET A 1 -9.72 -9.24 9.86
CA MET A 1 -9.50 -8.83 8.46
C MET A 1 -8.93 -7.43 8.49
N GLY A 2 -7.73 -7.25 7.97
CA GLY A 2 -7.04 -5.96 7.93
C GLY A 2 -7.08 -5.42 6.53
N ILE A 3 -7.43 -4.15 6.39
CA ILE A 3 -7.42 -3.46 5.10
C ILE A 3 -6.54 -2.23 5.26
N LEU A 4 -5.55 -2.07 4.40
CA LEU A 4 -4.69 -0.90 4.34
C LEU A 4 -4.76 -0.30 2.93
N ARG A 5 -4.75 1.02 2.82
CA ARG A 5 -4.75 1.67 1.51
C ARG A 5 -3.37 1.59 0.88
N VAL A 6 -3.35 1.52 -0.45
CA VAL A 6 -2.10 1.48 -1.23
C VAL A 6 -1.22 2.72 -1.02
N ASP A 7 -1.81 3.87 -0.70
CA ASP A 7 -1.13 5.15 -0.46
C ASP A 7 -0.64 5.33 0.99
N HIS A 8 -0.67 4.29 1.82
CA HIS A 8 -0.25 4.38 3.23
C HIS A 8 1.26 4.17 3.40
N PRO A 9 1.96 4.91 4.28
CA PRO A 9 3.41 4.72 4.52
C PRO A 9 3.81 3.28 4.84
N ASP A 10 3.00 2.60 5.65
CA ASP A 10 3.27 1.22 6.05
C ASP A 10 2.83 0.16 5.00
N ILE A 11 2.52 0.54 3.75
CA ILE A 11 2.00 -0.40 2.75
C ILE A 11 2.97 -1.55 2.43
N LEU A 12 4.26 -1.24 2.30
CA LEU A 12 5.30 -2.23 2.00
C LEU A 12 5.45 -3.25 3.14
N ASP A 13 5.48 -2.76 4.38
CA ASP A 13 5.50 -3.64 5.56
C ASP A 13 4.22 -4.46 5.67
N PHE A 14 3.07 -3.89 5.31
CA PHE A 14 1.78 -4.57 5.37
C PHE A 14 1.67 -5.73 4.37
N ILE A 15 2.15 -5.56 3.14
CA ILE A 15 2.15 -6.65 2.13
C ILE A 15 3.13 -7.77 2.51
N ILE A 16 4.28 -7.44 3.12
CA ILE A 16 5.30 -8.41 3.57
C ILE A 16 4.89 -9.06 4.90
N SER A 17 3.93 -8.49 5.64
CA SER A 17 3.54 -8.95 6.99
C SER A 17 3.11 -10.42 7.06
N LYS A 18 2.75 -11.03 5.93
CA LYS A 18 2.33 -12.44 5.82
C LYS A 18 3.39 -13.35 5.17
N ASP A 19 4.54 -12.82 4.77
CA ASP A 19 5.64 -13.61 4.20
C ASP A 19 6.25 -14.55 5.27
N ASN A 20 6.34 -14.07 6.51
CA ASN A 20 6.73 -14.90 7.65
C ASN A 20 5.53 -15.69 8.19
N ASN A 21 5.46 -16.98 7.84
CA ASN A 21 4.44 -17.96 8.26
C ASN A 21 4.26 -18.12 9.78
N GLU A 22 5.07 -17.46 10.61
CA GLU A 22 4.91 -17.46 12.08
C GLU A 22 3.96 -16.37 12.59
N ARG A 23 3.64 -15.36 11.75
CA ARG A 23 2.77 -14.23 12.13
C ARG A 23 1.56 -14.15 11.21
N LEU A 24 0.39 -13.84 11.78
CA LEU A 24 -0.88 -13.62 11.06
C LEU A 24 -1.44 -14.82 10.28
N THR A 25 -1.17 -16.05 10.72
CA THR A 25 -1.64 -17.32 10.11
C THR A 25 -3.15 -17.42 9.93
N ASN A 26 -3.93 -16.82 10.83
CA ASN A 26 -5.40 -16.82 10.78
C ASN A 26 -6.01 -15.46 10.37
N PHE A 27 -5.23 -14.60 9.69
CA PHE A 27 -5.68 -13.27 9.33
C PHE A 27 -5.65 -13.04 7.81
N ASN A 28 -6.77 -12.55 7.30
CA ASN A 28 -6.87 -12.06 5.93
C ASN A 28 -6.44 -10.59 5.89
N ILE A 29 -5.54 -10.28 4.95
CA ILE A 29 -5.15 -8.92 4.60
C ILE A 29 -5.69 -8.58 3.22
N SER A 30 -6.08 -7.33 3.04
CA SER A 30 -6.48 -6.79 1.74
C SER A 30 -5.90 -5.40 1.57
N VAL A 31 -5.56 -5.04 0.35
CA VAL A 31 -5.10 -3.70 0.01
C VAL A 31 -6.24 -2.94 -0.65
N GLY A 32 -6.57 -1.77 -0.10
CA GLY A 32 -7.51 -0.84 -0.69
C GLY A 32 -6.82 -0.04 -1.79
N VAL A 33 -7.09 -0.37 -3.04
CA VAL A 33 -6.57 0.36 -4.20
C VAL A 33 -7.42 1.60 -4.49
N THR A 34 -6.78 2.64 -5.01
CA THR A 34 -7.43 3.90 -5.38
C THR A 34 -7.46 4.05 -6.90
N GLU A 35 -8.36 4.88 -7.41
CA GLU A 35 -8.40 5.19 -8.84
C GLU A 35 -7.09 5.85 -9.32
N THR A 36 -6.51 6.74 -8.52
CA THR A 36 -5.23 7.37 -8.83
C THR A 36 -4.11 6.36 -8.99
N PHE A 37 -4.04 5.37 -8.08
CA PHE A 37 -3.06 4.29 -8.19
C PHE A 37 -3.29 3.47 -9.46
N MET A 38 -4.53 3.05 -9.74
CA MET A 38 -4.84 2.28 -10.95
C MET A 38 -4.44 3.00 -12.23
N ARG A 39 -4.70 4.31 -12.32
CA ARG A 39 -4.26 5.14 -13.44
C ARG A 39 -2.73 5.25 -13.52
N ALA A 40 -2.05 5.35 -12.39
CA ALA A 40 -0.58 5.37 -12.35
C ALA A 40 0.01 4.04 -12.85
N VAL A 41 -0.60 2.89 -12.50
CA VAL A 41 -0.20 1.59 -13.02
C VAL A 41 -0.36 1.54 -14.54
N GLU A 42 -1.50 2.00 -15.08
CA GLU A 42 -1.77 1.99 -16.52
C GLU A 42 -0.76 2.83 -17.31
N ASN A 43 -0.36 3.98 -16.75
CA ASN A 43 0.54 4.93 -17.40
C ASN A 43 2.04 4.70 -17.12
N ASP A 44 2.40 3.71 -16.30
CA ASP A 44 3.79 3.52 -15.83
C ASP A 44 4.33 4.68 -14.97
N ASP A 45 3.43 5.34 -14.25
CA ASP A 45 3.73 6.52 -13.43
C ASP A 45 4.01 6.16 -11.96
N GLU A 46 4.47 7.17 -11.23
CA GLU A 46 4.62 7.13 -9.78
C GLU A 46 3.33 7.59 -9.07
N TYR A 47 3.12 7.11 -7.85
CA TYR A 47 2.05 7.54 -6.97
C TYR A 47 2.58 7.99 -5.61
N GLU A 48 1.82 8.85 -4.94
CA GLU A 48 2.21 9.46 -3.68
C GLU A 48 1.80 8.60 -2.48
N ILE A 49 2.71 8.51 -1.51
CA ILE A 49 2.47 7.92 -0.20
C ILE A 49 2.15 9.04 0.77
N ILE A 50 0.98 8.94 1.39
CA ILE A 50 0.39 10.01 2.18
C ILE A 50 0.24 9.53 3.62
N ASN A 51 0.81 10.29 4.55
CA ASN A 51 0.59 10.02 5.96
C ASN A 51 -0.87 10.36 6.33
N PRO A 52 -1.70 9.41 6.79
CA PRO A 52 -3.10 9.67 7.07
C PRO A 52 -3.33 10.66 8.22
N ARG A 53 -2.32 10.89 9.08
CA ARG A 53 -2.41 11.82 10.22
C ARG A 53 -2.11 13.26 9.82
N THR A 54 -1.09 13.48 9.00
CA THR A 54 -0.66 14.84 8.59
C THR A 54 -1.21 15.24 7.22
N LYS A 55 -1.63 14.27 6.40
CA LYS A 55 -2.01 14.41 4.99
C LYS A 55 -0.89 14.91 4.09
N GLU A 56 0.35 14.76 4.55
CA GLU A 56 1.54 15.14 3.77
C GLU A 56 2.04 13.95 2.97
N VAL A 57 2.61 14.25 1.81
CA VAL A 57 3.33 13.28 0.99
C VAL A 57 4.66 12.97 1.67
N VAL A 58 4.86 11.72 2.06
CA VAL A 58 6.07 11.26 2.74
C VAL A 58 6.99 10.47 1.81
N ASP A 59 6.44 9.90 0.73
CA ASP A 59 7.23 9.17 -0.27
C ASP A 59 6.51 9.10 -1.62
N ARG A 60 7.20 8.59 -2.65
CA ARG A 60 6.64 8.26 -3.97
C ARG A 60 7.20 6.95 -4.47
N TYR A 61 6.33 6.09 -4.99
CA TYR A 61 6.73 4.81 -5.57
C TYR A 61 6.22 4.68 -7.00
N ARG A 62 6.97 3.95 -7.84
CA ARG A 62 6.47 3.50 -9.15
C ARG A 62 5.32 2.55 -8.94
N ALA A 63 4.22 2.73 -9.66
CA ALA A 63 3.02 1.93 -9.45
C ALA A 63 3.16 0.46 -9.90
N LYS A 64 4.17 0.12 -10.72
CA LYS A 64 4.41 -1.24 -11.23
C LYS A 64 5.49 -2.03 -10.48
N GLU A 65 6.19 -1.42 -9.53
CA GLU A 65 7.22 -2.08 -8.70
C GLU A 65 6.63 -2.55 -7.37
#